data_AF-A0A5C6NZP4-F1
#
_entry.id   AF-A0A5C6NZP4-F1
#
_cell.length_a   1.000
_cell.length_b   1.000
_cell.length_c   1.000
_cell.angle_alpha   90.00
_cell.angle_beta   90.00
_cell.angle_gamma   90.00
#
_symmetry.space_group_name_H-M   'P 1'
#
loop_
_entity.id
_entity.type
_entity.pdbx_description
1 polymer ?
#
loop_
_entity_poly.entity_id
_entity_poly.type
_entity_poly.pdbx_seq_one_letter_code
_entity_poly.pdbx_strand_id
1 'polypeptide(L)'
;MIKVLYRDIESVLKFNGGLCAPFRVHRGVRQGCALSGMLYALSLEPLLIKIRENVQGLVLSDFTGNLVLSAYADDVIVFTRDQQDINILNRITDKFSMVSAARVNWGKSEALAVGNWGGGLPVLPGGLTWKRNGLRYLGVYLGCQEMEAKNWDDIVEKVDSKLHKWSWIKPHMSFRGRVLVLNNLVASLLWHRLACLDPPSGLLAQVQSKMVDFFWDRLHWVPQSVLFLPREEWGQGLIHLASRVATLRVQFVQRFLGGPPDLVWRSVASCVLKRVNNLGLDAALWSFVQTDSLHWLLKEPLVCGGRLDVCSSATPGLKEALIQMRMVTLEQLVAAAGPELTDAQAVSSALGVRSVRLIQRSLGLWKQRLSTKEKGLLLLHGRGEAETDPTDDFPELHLHPDVLDLGGPLLDGCGSGSLHSMDRRILYANIVKTLNKDKLKNRENVRVRLNLEFCFYKATENLEAFKQQWGHDEVLVKVTEQGEMKAAAWLL
;
A
#
# COMPACT_ATOMS: atom_id res chain seq x y z
N MET A 1 -26.80 9.18 29.22
CA MET A 1 -26.87 8.09 28.22
C MET A 1 -26.32 6.76 28.73
N ILE A 2 -25.03 6.63 29.12
CA ILE A 2 -24.46 5.35 29.60
C ILE A 2 -25.24 4.79 30.81
N LYS A 3 -25.49 5.61 31.84
CA LYS A 3 -26.32 5.23 33.00
C LYS A 3 -27.75 4.82 32.64
N VAL A 4 -28.29 5.25 31.50
CA VAL A 4 -29.64 4.87 31.07
C VAL A 4 -29.61 3.51 30.37
N LEU A 5 -28.58 3.27 29.54
CA LEU A 5 -28.45 2.06 28.74
C LEU A 5 -27.85 0.87 29.52
N TYR A 6 -27.08 1.15 30.56
CA TYR A 6 -26.29 0.15 31.30
C TYR A 6 -26.67 0.02 32.79
N ARG A 7 -27.80 0.60 33.21
CA ARG A 7 -28.33 0.42 34.57
C ARG A 7 -29.32 -0.73 34.59
N ASP A 8 -29.22 -1.59 35.61
CA ASP A 8 -30.11 -2.73 35.85
C ASP A 8 -30.31 -3.64 34.63
N ILE A 9 -29.21 -3.88 33.91
CA ILE A 9 -29.19 -4.69 32.69
C ILE A 9 -29.55 -6.13 33.03
N GLU A 10 -30.52 -6.69 32.31
CA GLU A 10 -30.83 -8.12 32.32
C GLU A 10 -30.53 -8.74 30.96
N SER A 11 -30.14 -10.02 30.95
CA SER A 11 -29.90 -10.82 29.77
C SER A 11 -30.73 -12.10 29.84
N VAL A 12 -31.10 -12.62 28.67
CA VAL A 12 -31.82 -13.88 28.54
C VAL A 12 -31.00 -14.80 27.63
N LEU A 13 -30.79 -16.04 28.06
CA LEU A 13 -30.11 -17.05 27.26
C LEU A 13 -31.12 -17.79 26.40
N LYS A 14 -30.85 -17.89 25.09
CA LYS A 14 -31.59 -18.78 24.19
C LYS A 14 -30.86 -20.12 24.08
N PHE A 15 -31.51 -21.19 24.50
CA PHE A 15 -30.95 -22.55 24.44
C PHE A 15 -32.02 -23.52 23.92
N ASN A 16 -31.66 -24.35 22.94
CA ASN A 16 -32.56 -25.33 22.28
C ASN A 16 -33.92 -24.75 21.84
N GLY A 17 -33.94 -23.50 21.37
CA GLY A 17 -35.16 -22.82 20.92
C GLY A 17 -36.00 -22.17 22.03
N GLY A 18 -35.72 -22.47 23.30
CA GLY A 18 -36.34 -21.84 24.46
C GLY A 18 -35.54 -20.64 25.01
N LEU A 19 -36.22 -19.76 25.75
CA LEU A 19 -35.61 -18.65 26.48
C LEU A 19 -35.59 -18.97 27.98
N CYS A 20 -34.46 -18.76 28.63
CA CYS A 20 -34.34 -18.89 30.08
C CYS A 20 -34.99 -17.71 30.82
N ALA A 21 -35.08 -17.78 32.15
CA ALA A 21 -35.43 -16.62 32.97
C ALA A 21 -34.38 -15.50 32.80
N PRO A 22 -34.78 -14.22 32.84
CA PRO A 22 -33.84 -13.10 32.83
C PRO A 22 -32.88 -13.17 34.02
N PHE A 23 -31.60 -12.87 33.76
CA PHE A 23 -30.59 -12.75 34.79
C PHE A 23 -29.88 -11.39 34.69
N ARG A 24 -29.56 -10.80 35.85
CA ARG A 24 -28.89 -9.50 35.91
C ARG A 24 -27.41 -9.61 35.50
N VAL A 25 -26.99 -8.67 34.65
CA VAL A 25 -25.60 -8.53 34.21
C VAL A 25 -24.91 -7.53 35.14
N HIS A 26 -24.14 -8.05 36.09
CA HIS A 26 -23.39 -7.23 37.04
C HIS A 26 -22.02 -6.77 36.50
N ARG A 27 -21.46 -7.49 35.53
CA ARG A 27 -20.13 -7.24 34.97
C ARG A 27 -20.15 -7.42 33.46
N GLY A 28 -19.39 -6.56 32.76
CA GLY A 28 -19.22 -6.62 31.31
C GLY A 28 -20.19 -5.71 30.54
N VAL A 29 -19.90 -5.54 29.25
CA VAL A 29 -20.73 -4.82 28.28
C VAL A 29 -21.34 -5.82 27.30
N ARG A 30 -22.58 -5.57 26.84
CA ARG A 30 -23.26 -6.45 25.89
C ARG A 30 -22.52 -6.47 24.56
N GLN A 31 -22.13 -7.66 24.09
CA GLN A 31 -21.57 -7.84 22.75
C GLN A 31 -22.65 -7.51 21.68
N GLY A 32 -22.25 -6.83 20.62
CA GLY A 32 -23.16 -6.34 19.58
C GLY A 32 -23.86 -5.01 19.90
N CYS A 33 -23.66 -4.44 21.10
CA CYS A 33 -24.08 -3.08 21.38
C CYS A 33 -23.15 -2.07 20.70
N ALA A 34 -23.69 -1.07 20.00
CA ALA A 34 -22.89 -0.05 19.32
C ALA A 34 -21.91 0.70 20.25
N LEU A 35 -22.24 0.84 21.54
CA LEU A 35 -21.40 1.53 22.53
C LEU A 35 -20.33 0.63 23.16
N SER A 36 -20.43 -0.70 23.06
CA SER A 36 -19.58 -1.61 23.85
C SER A 36 -18.10 -1.44 23.52
N GLY A 37 -17.75 -1.23 22.24
CA GLY A 37 -16.36 -1.07 21.80
C GLY A 37 -15.69 0.18 22.38
N MET A 38 -16.40 1.32 22.39
CA MET A 38 -15.88 2.57 22.95
C MET A 38 -15.75 2.49 24.47
N LEU A 39 -16.74 1.89 25.15
CA LEU A 39 -16.68 1.68 26.60
C LEU A 39 -15.52 0.76 26.99
N TYR A 40 -15.29 -0.29 26.20
CA TYR A 40 -14.15 -1.18 26.40
C TYR A 40 -12.82 -0.43 26.23
N ALA A 41 -12.66 0.35 25.15
CA ALA A 41 -11.46 1.15 24.93
C ALA A 41 -11.18 2.11 26.10
N LEU A 42 -12.21 2.83 26.58
CA LEU A 42 -12.10 3.71 27.74
C LEU A 42 -11.73 2.97 29.03
N SER A 43 -12.26 1.75 29.21
CA SER A 43 -11.94 0.93 30.38
C SER A 43 -10.51 0.38 30.38
N LEU A 44 -9.94 0.16 29.18
CA LEU A 44 -8.58 -0.36 29.00
C LEU A 44 -7.53 0.76 29.07
N GLU A 45 -7.89 2.00 28.72
CA GLU A 45 -6.94 3.11 28.64
C GLU A 45 -6.10 3.35 29.92
N PRO A 46 -6.63 3.25 31.16
CA PRO A 46 -5.80 3.38 32.36
C PRO A 46 -4.65 2.38 32.44
N LEU A 47 -4.86 1.15 31.96
CA LEU A 47 -3.81 0.14 31.85
C LEU A 47 -2.75 0.58 30.82
N LEU A 48 -3.19 1.03 29.65
CA LEU A 48 -2.29 1.44 28.57
C LEU A 48 -1.45 2.66 28.96
N ILE A 49 -2.04 3.66 29.62
CA ILE A 49 -1.32 4.83 30.15
C ILE A 49 -0.23 4.38 31.12
N LYS A 50 -0.57 3.53 32.09
CA LYS A 50 0.42 3.05 33.08
C LYS A 50 1.57 2.28 32.44
N ILE A 51 1.29 1.47 31.41
CA ILE A 51 2.36 0.79 30.66
C ILE A 51 3.23 1.82 29.94
N ARG A 52 2.65 2.77 29.19
CA ARG A 52 3.41 3.82 28.46
C ARG A 52 4.28 4.68 29.38
N GLU A 53 3.83 4.96 30.60
CA GLU A 53 4.57 5.78 31.58
C GLU A 53 5.74 5.05 32.25
N ASN A 54 5.65 3.74 32.44
CA ASN A 54 6.56 3.01 33.35
C ASN A 54 7.44 1.97 32.65
N VAL A 55 7.03 1.47 31.48
CA VAL A 55 7.81 0.50 30.70
C VAL A 55 8.72 1.26 29.74
N GLN A 56 10.01 0.92 29.73
CA GLN A 56 10.99 1.56 28.86
C GLN A 56 10.74 1.19 27.40
N GLY A 57 10.46 -0.08 27.12
CA GLY A 57 10.13 -0.55 25.77
C GLY A 57 11.33 -0.61 24.83
N LEU A 58 11.06 -0.62 23.52
CA LEU A 58 12.10 -0.73 22.51
C LEU A 58 12.62 0.66 22.11
N VAL A 59 13.92 0.85 22.26
CA VAL A 59 14.65 2.04 21.77
C VAL A 59 15.27 1.71 20.42
N LEU A 60 14.95 2.51 19.41
CA LEU A 60 15.57 2.41 18.09
C LEU A 60 16.55 3.56 17.89
N SER A 61 17.74 3.27 17.35
CA SER A 61 18.66 4.31 16.89
C SER A 61 17.95 5.22 15.88
N ASP A 62 18.07 6.53 16.04
CA ASP A 62 17.41 7.58 15.23
C ASP A 62 15.89 7.73 15.44
N PHE A 63 15.33 7.11 16.48
CA PHE A 63 13.94 7.32 16.90
C PHE A 63 13.90 8.24 18.13
N THR A 64 13.24 9.38 18.00
CA THR A 64 12.96 10.31 19.11
C THR A 64 11.80 9.80 19.96
N GLY A 65 11.97 8.62 20.56
CA GLY A 65 10.95 8.02 21.42
C GLY A 65 11.22 6.56 21.74
N ASN A 66 10.30 5.96 22.50
CA ASN A 66 10.32 4.54 22.82
C ASN A 66 9.07 3.87 22.24
N LEU A 67 9.26 2.74 21.57
CA LEU A 67 8.13 1.92 21.12
C LEU A 67 7.75 1.04 22.30
N VAL A 68 6.68 1.41 23.01
CA VAL A 68 6.29 0.75 24.26
C VAL A 68 5.18 -0.28 24.07
N LEU A 69 4.10 0.07 23.36
CA LEU A 69 2.98 -0.85 23.16
C LEU A 69 2.17 -0.54 21.90
N SER A 70 1.45 -1.56 21.43
CA SER A 70 0.38 -1.48 20.43
C SER A 70 -0.84 -2.22 20.96
N ALA A 71 -2.02 -1.61 20.87
CA ALA A 71 -3.25 -2.20 21.37
C ALA A 71 -4.34 -2.15 20.29
N TYR A 72 -4.98 -3.30 20.04
CA TYR A 72 -6.13 -3.43 19.17
C TYR A 72 -7.19 -4.27 19.88
N ALA A 73 -8.24 -3.61 20.38
CA ALA A 73 -9.19 -4.24 21.28
C ALA A 73 -8.48 -4.94 22.47
N ASP A 74 -8.68 -6.23 22.66
CA ASP A 74 -8.05 -7.05 23.71
C ASP A 74 -6.66 -7.59 23.33
N ASP A 75 -6.27 -7.51 22.05
CA ASP A 75 -4.92 -7.87 21.61
C ASP A 75 -3.95 -6.72 21.90
N VAL A 76 -3.13 -6.89 22.94
CA VAL A 76 -2.10 -5.92 23.35
C VAL A 76 -0.70 -6.54 23.19
N ILE A 77 0.13 -5.88 22.38
CA ILE A 77 1.57 -6.14 22.32
C ILE A 77 2.30 -5.10 23.16
N VAL A 78 3.16 -5.55 24.06
CA VAL A 78 4.07 -4.72 24.84
C VAL A 78 5.48 -5.07 24.44
N PHE A 79 6.27 -4.05 24.12
CA PHE A 79 7.70 -4.18 23.88
C PHE A 79 8.43 -4.02 25.21
N THR A 80 9.44 -4.87 25.45
CA THR A 80 10.14 -4.92 26.74
C THR A 80 11.64 -5.02 26.50
N ARG A 81 12.41 -4.23 27.24
CA ARG A 81 13.87 -4.17 27.11
C ARG A 81 14.59 -5.21 27.94
N ASP A 82 14.15 -5.42 29.17
CA ASP A 82 14.86 -6.23 30.16
C ASP A 82 13.90 -6.81 31.23
N GLN A 83 14.46 -7.44 32.26
CA GLN A 83 13.69 -8.00 33.37
C GLN A 83 12.93 -6.94 34.18
N GLN A 84 13.42 -5.70 34.23
CA GLN A 84 12.75 -4.64 34.98
C GLN A 84 11.43 -4.27 34.29
N ASP A 85 11.43 -4.15 32.96
CA ASP A 85 10.20 -3.93 32.18
C ASP A 85 9.17 -5.04 32.43
N ILE A 86 9.59 -6.30 32.43
CA ILE A 86 8.69 -7.44 32.72
C ILE A 86 8.12 -7.37 34.14
N ASN A 87 8.95 -7.03 35.13
CA ASN A 87 8.51 -6.91 36.52
C ASN A 87 7.52 -5.76 36.71
N ILE A 88 7.74 -4.63 36.02
CA ILE A 88 6.82 -3.48 36.01
C ILE A 88 5.51 -3.87 35.35
N LEU A 89 5.56 -4.51 34.18
CA LEU A 89 4.38 -4.97 33.46
C LEU A 89 3.52 -5.89 34.32
N ASN A 90 4.13 -6.89 34.98
CA ASN A 90 3.41 -7.83 35.83
C ASN A 90 2.71 -7.13 37.01
N ARG A 91 3.40 -6.20 37.67
CA ARG A 91 2.82 -5.39 38.76
C ARG A 91 1.64 -4.55 38.29
N ILE A 92 1.73 -3.96 37.09
CA ILE A 92 0.66 -3.15 36.51
C ILE A 92 -0.54 -4.05 36.16
N THR A 93 -0.32 -5.19 35.52
CA THR A 93 -1.41 -6.12 35.14
C THR A 93 -2.09 -6.71 36.37
N ASP A 94 -1.34 -7.03 37.42
CA ASP A 94 -1.89 -7.54 38.68
C ASP A 94 -2.79 -6.49 39.35
N LYS A 95 -2.29 -5.26 39.50
CA LYS A 95 -3.07 -4.14 40.05
C LYS A 95 -4.33 -3.87 39.22
N PHE A 96 -4.20 -3.86 37.89
CA PHE A 96 -5.35 -3.66 37.01
C PHE A 96 -6.38 -4.78 37.15
N SER A 97 -5.94 -6.03 37.32
CA SER A 97 -6.84 -7.17 37.54
C SER A 97 -7.58 -7.13 38.88
N MET A 98 -7.04 -6.43 39.89
CA MET A 98 -7.70 -6.24 41.18
C MET A 98 -8.80 -5.19 41.13
N VAL A 99 -8.59 -4.11 40.36
CA VAL A 99 -9.53 -2.99 40.27
C VAL A 99 -10.54 -3.13 39.12
N SER A 100 -10.22 -3.96 38.13
CA SER A 100 -11.09 -4.27 36.99
C SER A 100 -11.61 -5.70 37.08
N ALA A 101 -12.51 -6.07 36.16
CA ALA A 101 -12.92 -7.47 35.96
C ALA A 101 -12.06 -8.19 34.90
N ALA A 102 -11.02 -7.54 34.38
CA ALA A 102 -10.17 -8.07 33.32
C ALA A 102 -9.01 -8.89 33.88
N ARG A 103 -8.61 -9.93 33.14
CA ARG A 103 -7.45 -10.77 33.48
C ARG A 103 -6.66 -11.07 32.21
N VAL A 104 -5.35 -11.12 32.33
CA VAL A 104 -4.47 -11.57 31.24
C VAL A 104 -4.71 -13.06 30.99
N ASN A 105 -4.88 -13.43 29.73
CA ASN A 105 -5.00 -14.83 29.33
C ASN A 105 -3.62 -15.40 28.95
N TRP A 106 -2.84 -15.78 29.96
CA TRP A 106 -1.48 -16.29 29.77
C TRP A 106 -1.40 -17.50 28.83
N GLY A 107 -2.45 -18.34 28.77
CA GLY A 107 -2.51 -19.50 27.86
C GLY A 107 -2.70 -19.14 26.38
N LYS A 108 -3.13 -17.91 26.08
CA LYS A 108 -3.19 -17.35 24.71
C LYS A 108 -2.09 -16.35 24.41
N SER A 109 -1.40 -15.85 25.43
CA SER A 109 -0.29 -14.92 25.27
C SER A 109 0.92 -15.62 24.67
N GLU A 110 1.73 -14.86 23.92
CA GLU A 110 2.98 -15.35 23.34
C GLU A 110 4.07 -14.29 23.56
N ALA A 111 5.33 -14.73 23.61
CA ALA A 111 6.48 -13.85 23.72
C ALA A 111 7.48 -14.17 22.60
N LEU A 112 7.95 -13.13 21.90
CA LEU A 112 8.93 -13.25 20.82
C LEU A 112 10.22 -12.53 21.20
N ALA A 113 11.32 -13.26 21.24
CA ALA A 113 12.65 -12.72 21.44
C ALA A 113 13.14 -12.08 20.13
N VAL A 114 13.34 -10.77 20.15
CA VAL A 114 13.86 -10.00 19.01
C VAL A 114 15.28 -9.53 19.32
N GLY A 115 16.20 -9.68 18.38
CA GLY A 115 17.60 -9.25 18.53
C GLY A 115 18.48 -10.21 19.32
N ASN A 116 19.70 -9.77 19.66
CA ASN A 116 20.67 -10.56 20.41
C ASN A 116 20.61 -10.25 21.90
N TRP A 117 20.57 -11.30 22.73
CA TRP A 117 20.40 -11.22 24.18
C TRP A 117 21.64 -11.77 24.89
N GLY A 118 22.71 -10.97 24.94
CA GLY A 118 23.98 -11.37 25.54
C GLY A 118 23.91 -11.63 27.05
N GLY A 119 22.99 -10.95 27.76
CA GLY A 119 22.72 -11.16 29.19
C GLY A 119 21.69 -12.24 29.50
N GLY A 120 21.23 -12.99 28.49
CA GLY A 120 20.10 -13.92 28.63
C GLY A 120 18.75 -13.25 28.46
N LEU A 121 17.71 -14.06 28.29
CA LEU A 121 16.33 -13.61 28.12
C LEU A 121 15.65 -13.39 29.48
N PRO A 122 14.78 -12.38 29.63
CA PRO A 122 14.01 -12.18 30.85
C PRO A 122 13.15 -13.39 31.22
N VAL A 123 12.90 -13.61 32.50
CA VAL A 123 11.92 -14.57 33.02
C VAL A 123 10.52 -13.99 32.83
N LEU A 124 9.67 -14.72 32.13
CA LEU A 124 8.30 -14.32 31.81
C LEU A 124 7.29 -14.82 32.86
N PRO A 125 6.19 -14.08 33.09
CA PRO A 125 5.10 -14.51 33.96
C PRO A 125 4.22 -15.58 33.30
N GLY A 126 3.35 -16.22 34.09
CA GLY A 126 2.26 -17.06 33.58
C GLY A 126 2.67 -18.34 32.86
N GLY A 127 3.92 -18.79 33.03
CA GLY A 127 4.46 -19.98 32.35
C GLY A 127 4.79 -19.75 30.87
N LEU A 128 4.86 -18.49 30.43
CA LEU A 128 5.24 -18.16 29.06
C LEU A 128 6.69 -18.52 28.76
N THR A 129 6.95 -18.90 27.51
CA THR A 129 8.28 -19.16 27.00
C THR A 129 8.57 -18.27 25.79
N TRP A 130 9.83 -17.88 25.66
CA TRP A 130 10.28 -17.09 24.52
C TRP A 130 10.35 -17.93 23.26
N LYS A 131 9.62 -17.51 22.23
CA LYS A 131 9.81 -17.98 20.86
C LYS A 131 10.90 -17.17 20.19
N ARG A 132 11.63 -17.78 19.25
CA ARG A 132 12.62 -17.07 18.39
C ARG A 132 12.20 -16.98 16.92
N ASN A 133 11.34 -17.89 16.48
CA ASN A 133 10.99 -18.00 15.06
C ASN A 133 9.93 -16.98 14.65
N GLY A 134 9.01 -16.62 15.54
CA GLY A 134 7.92 -15.71 15.21
C GLY A 134 6.69 -15.86 16.09
N LEU A 135 5.70 -14.99 15.87
CA LEU A 135 4.38 -15.03 16.51
C LEU A 135 3.29 -14.65 15.51
N ARG A 136 2.02 -14.88 15.88
CA ARG A 136 0.86 -14.42 15.11
C ARG A 136 0.24 -13.20 15.79
N TYR A 137 0.09 -12.10 15.06
CA TYR A 137 -0.54 -10.87 15.53
C TYR A 137 -1.54 -10.35 14.50
N LEU A 138 -2.77 -10.03 14.94
CA LEU A 138 -3.85 -9.52 14.08
C LEU A 138 -4.05 -10.34 12.79
N GLY A 139 -3.92 -11.66 12.90
CA GLY A 139 -4.09 -12.59 11.78
C GLY A 139 -2.88 -12.72 10.84
N VAL A 140 -1.76 -12.06 11.14
CA VAL A 140 -0.51 -12.10 10.37
C VAL A 140 0.60 -12.77 11.19
N TYR A 141 1.34 -13.69 10.59
CA TYR A 141 2.55 -14.27 11.16
C TYR A 141 3.74 -13.35 10.90
N LEU A 142 4.50 -13.06 11.95
CA LEU A 142 5.68 -12.19 11.95
C LEU A 142 6.90 -12.99 12.43
N GLY A 143 8.09 -12.73 11.91
CA GLY A 143 9.33 -13.34 12.41
C GLY A 143 10.29 -13.74 11.31
N CYS A 144 10.80 -14.97 11.36
CA CYS A 144 11.67 -15.54 10.33
C CYS A 144 10.92 -15.77 9.01
N GLN A 145 11.67 -15.94 7.93
CA GLN A 145 11.11 -16.12 6.58
C GLN A 145 10.13 -17.29 6.51
N GLU A 146 10.40 -18.39 7.23
CA GLU A 146 9.53 -19.56 7.27
C GLU A 146 8.19 -19.26 7.98
N MET A 147 8.20 -18.40 9.00
CA MET A 147 6.97 -17.98 9.67
C MET A 147 6.18 -16.99 8.82
N GLU A 148 6.86 -16.07 8.13
CA GLU A 148 6.20 -15.13 7.22
C GLU A 148 5.59 -15.84 6.00
N ALA A 149 6.22 -16.91 5.50
CA ALA A 149 5.69 -17.74 4.42
C ALA A 149 4.30 -18.31 4.75
N LYS A 150 4.07 -18.68 6.01
CA LYS A 150 2.77 -19.21 6.49
C LYS A 150 1.59 -18.26 6.30
N ASN A 151 1.84 -16.97 6.07
CA ASN A 151 0.76 -16.03 5.74
C ASN A 151 0.09 -16.35 4.41
N TRP A 152 0.81 -17.01 3.52
CA TRP A 152 0.41 -17.30 2.14
C TRP A 152 -0.01 -18.75 1.94
N ASP A 153 0.19 -19.59 2.96
CA ASP A 153 -0.27 -20.98 2.99
C ASP A 153 -1.80 -21.06 2.83
N ASP A 154 -2.21 -22.06 2.06
CA ASP A 154 -3.58 -22.40 1.72
C ASP A 154 -4.36 -21.27 1.02
N ILE A 155 -3.72 -20.19 0.57
CA ILE A 155 -4.45 -19.07 -0.05
C ILE A 155 -5.13 -19.53 -1.33
N VAL A 156 -4.45 -20.32 -2.15
CA VAL A 156 -4.96 -20.83 -3.42
C VAL A 156 -6.15 -21.77 -3.17
N GLU A 157 -6.02 -22.65 -2.19
CA GLU A 157 -7.03 -23.61 -1.74
C GLU A 157 -8.26 -22.90 -1.17
N LYS A 158 -8.06 -21.82 -0.40
CA LYS A 158 -9.15 -20.97 0.12
C LYS A 158 -9.87 -20.25 -1.01
N VAL A 159 -9.14 -19.79 -2.03
CA VAL A 159 -9.73 -19.19 -3.24
C VAL A 159 -10.56 -20.23 -3.98
N ASP A 160 -10.01 -21.41 -4.26
CA ASP A 160 -10.72 -22.50 -4.93
C ASP A 160 -11.97 -22.92 -4.15
N SER A 161 -11.85 -23.09 -2.83
CA SER A 161 -12.99 -23.42 -1.96
C SER A 161 -14.08 -22.35 -2.00
N LYS A 162 -13.70 -21.07 -2.06
CA LYS A 162 -14.67 -19.96 -2.18
C LYS A 162 -15.34 -19.97 -3.55
N LEU A 163 -14.58 -20.13 -4.64
CA LEU A 163 -15.11 -20.16 -6.00
C LEU A 163 -16.03 -21.37 -6.23
N HIS A 164 -15.65 -22.53 -5.70
CA HIS A 164 -16.41 -23.76 -5.83
C HIS A 164 -17.82 -23.64 -5.24
N LYS A 165 -18.01 -22.91 -4.14
CA LYS A 165 -19.33 -22.65 -3.53
C LYS A 165 -20.30 -21.92 -4.47
N TRP A 166 -19.78 -21.21 -5.47
CA TRP A 166 -20.55 -20.46 -6.46
C TRP A 166 -20.58 -21.15 -7.83
N SER A 167 -19.96 -22.32 -7.97
CA SER A 167 -19.87 -23.04 -9.25
C SER A 167 -21.24 -23.44 -9.80
N TRP A 168 -22.16 -23.88 -8.94
CA TRP A 168 -23.50 -24.32 -9.33
C TRP A 168 -24.36 -23.16 -9.87
N ILE A 169 -24.18 -21.94 -9.36
CA ILE A 169 -24.95 -20.77 -9.81
C ILE A 169 -24.22 -19.98 -10.91
N LYS A 170 -22.92 -20.23 -11.14
CA LYS A 170 -22.11 -19.56 -12.17
C LYS A 170 -22.78 -19.51 -13.56
N PRO A 171 -23.39 -20.59 -14.08
CA PRO A 171 -24.07 -20.55 -15.38
C PRO A 171 -25.22 -19.54 -15.46
N HIS A 172 -25.83 -19.22 -14.32
CA HIS A 172 -26.95 -18.27 -14.20
C HIS A 172 -26.50 -16.88 -13.73
N MET A 173 -25.20 -16.68 -13.48
CA MET A 173 -24.66 -15.38 -13.08
C MET A 173 -24.27 -14.55 -14.30
N SER A 174 -24.77 -13.31 -14.35
CA SER A 174 -24.25 -12.29 -15.26
C SER A 174 -22.77 -12.02 -14.99
N PHE A 175 -22.03 -11.52 -15.99
CA PHE A 175 -20.64 -11.08 -15.81
C PHE A 175 -20.49 -10.05 -14.68
N ARG A 176 -21.50 -9.18 -14.50
CA ARG A 176 -21.58 -8.25 -13.38
C ARG A 176 -21.64 -8.97 -12.04
N GLY A 177 -22.48 -10.00 -11.92
CA GLY A 177 -22.56 -10.83 -10.72
C GLY A 177 -21.23 -11.55 -10.44
N ARG A 178 -20.60 -12.11 -11.47
CA ARG A 178 -19.30 -12.79 -11.35
C ARG A 178 -18.21 -11.83 -10.86
N VAL A 179 -18.10 -10.62 -11.42
CA VAL A 179 -17.16 -9.58 -10.95
C VAL A 179 -17.42 -9.23 -9.48
N LEU A 180 -18.68 -9.13 -9.07
CA LEU A 180 -19.04 -8.82 -7.69
C LEU A 180 -18.57 -9.93 -6.73
N VAL A 181 -18.81 -11.20 -7.09
CA VAL A 181 -18.30 -12.36 -6.32
C VAL A 181 -16.78 -12.32 -6.24
N LEU A 182 -16.10 -12.15 -7.37
CA LEU A 182 -14.64 -12.14 -7.44
C LEU A 182 -14.03 -11.01 -6.61
N ASN A 183 -14.50 -9.78 -6.76
CA ASN A 183 -13.96 -8.63 -6.06
C ASN A 183 -14.26 -8.68 -4.56
N ASN A 184 -15.49 -9.03 -4.16
CA ASN A 184 -15.91 -8.95 -2.76
C ASN A 184 -15.59 -10.21 -1.95
N LEU A 185 -15.43 -11.37 -2.57
CA LEU A 185 -15.20 -12.64 -1.85
C LEU A 185 -13.76 -13.14 -1.99
N VAL A 186 -13.18 -13.05 -3.19
CA VAL A 186 -11.86 -13.58 -3.50
C VAL A 186 -10.79 -12.53 -3.24
N ALA A 187 -10.90 -11.38 -3.92
CA ALA A 187 -9.89 -10.34 -3.83
C ALA A 187 -9.80 -9.76 -2.40
N SER A 188 -10.94 -9.62 -1.71
CA SER A 188 -11.02 -9.16 -0.32
C SER A 188 -10.26 -10.02 0.70
N LEU A 189 -10.07 -11.32 0.42
CA LEU A 189 -9.29 -12.23 1.28
C LEU A 189 -7.83 -11.77 1.42
N LEU A 190 -7.31 -11.10 0.39
CA LEU A 190 -5.90 -10.76 0.27
C LEU A 190 -5.56 -9.39 0.86
N TRP A 191 -6.53 -8.47 0.97
CA TRP A 191 -6.26 -7.05 1.28
C TRP A 191 -5.51 -6.81 2.58
N HIS A 192 -5.90 -7.51 3.65
CA HIS A 192 -5.22 -7.36 4.94
C HIS A 192 -3.74 -7.77 4.86
N ARG A 193 -3.45 -8.88 4.17
CA ARG A 193 -2.08 -9.39 4.01
C ARG A 193 -1.27 -8.52 3.06
N LEU A 194 -1.82 -8.19 1.89
CA LEU A 194 -1.15 -7.39 0.85
C LEU A 194 -0.88 -5.94 1.30
N ALA A 195 -1.59 -5.44 2.31
CA ALA A 195 -1.30 -4.14 2.89
C ALA A 195 -0.01 -4.14 3.72
N CYS A 196 0.38 -5.28 4.30
CA CYS A 196 1.46 -5.38 5.27
C CYS A 196 2.63 -6.27 4.80
N LEU A 197 2.40 -7.19 3.86
CA LEU A 197 3.35 -8.22 3.45
C LEU A 197 3.50 -8.27 1.93
N ASP A 198 4.66 -8.67 1.48
CA ASP A 198 4.89 -8.98 0.06
C ASP A 198 4.50 -10.43 -0.24
N PRO A 199 3.72 -10.67 -1.30
CA PRO A 199 3.34 -12.01 -1.70
C PRO A 199 4.53 -12.72 -2.38
N PRO A 200 4.61 -14.06 -2.28
CA PRO A 200 5.55 -14.86 -3.05
C PRO A 200 5.40 -14.63 -4.55
N SER A 201 6.51 -14.81 -5.28
CA SER A 201 6.50 -14.71 -6.74
C SER A 201 5.50 -15.70 -7.34
N GLY A 202 4.75 -15.24 -8.34
CA GLY A 202 3.74 -16.06 -9.03
C GLY A 202 2.40 -16.22 -8.31
N LEU A 203 2.31 -16.03 -6.98
CA LEU A 203 1.04 -16.22 -6.23
C LEU A 203 -0.09 -15.33 -6.77
N LEU A 204 0.18 -14.03 -6.97
CA LEU A 204 -0.82 -13.11 -7.50
C LEU A 204 -1.27 -13.51 -8.91
N ALA A 205 -0.35 -13.98 -9.75
CA ALA A 205 -0.66 -14.41 -11.11
C ALA A 205 -1.53 -15.67 -11.11
N GLN A 206 -1.22 -16.63 -10.22
CA GLN A 206 -2.01 -17.85 -10.05
C GLN A 206 -3.43 -17.54 -9.59
N VAL A 207 -3.60 -16.68 -8.58
CA VAL A 207 -4.93 -16.27 -8.10
C VAL A 207 -5.65 -15.46 -9.17
N GLN A 208 -4.97 -14.55 -9.87
CA GLN A 208 -5.55 -13.77 -10.95
C GLN A 208 -6.06 -14.67 -12.09
N SER A 209 -5.32 -15.73 -12.44
CA SER A 209 -5.75 -16.72 -13.43
C SER A 209 -7.06 -17.36 -13.00
N LYS A 210 -7.13 -17.88 -11.77
CA LYS A 210 -8.36 -18.50 -11.23
C LYS A 210 -9.54 -17.53 -11.23
N MET A 211 -9.31 -16.25 -10.94
CA MET A 211 -10.35 -15.22 -11.02
C MET A 211 -10.84 -15.03 -12.45
N VAL A 212 -9.93 -15.01 -13.43
CA VAL A 212 -10.28 -14.88 -14.85
C VAL A 212 -11.00 -16.13 -15.38
N ASP A 213 -10.55 -17.32 -14.99
CA ASP A 213 -11.17 -18.60 -15.37
C ASP A 213 -12.57 -18.76 -14.76
N PHE A 214 -12.79 -18.21 -13.56
CA PHE A 214 -14.13 -18.15 -12.98
C PHE A 214 -15.00 -17.10 -13.67
N PHE A 215 -14.42 -15.96 -14.08
CA PHE A 215 -15.14 -14.91 -14.81
C PHE A 215 -15.66 -15.43 -16.15
N TRP A 216 -14.81 -16.10 -16.92
CA TRP A 216 -15.16 -16.66 -18.22
C TRP A 216 -15.82 -18.03 -18.13
N ASP A 217 -16.51 -18.43 -19.19
CA ASP A 217 -16.99 -19.81 -19.35
C ASP A 217 -15.96 -20.62 -20.14
N ARG A 218 -16.07 -20.66 -21.47
CA ARG A 218 -15.15 -21.41 -22.34
C ARG A 218 -14.26 -20.53 -23.23
N LEU A 219 -14.71 -19.30 -23.54
CA LEU A 219 -14.03 -18.40 -24.48
C LEU A 219 -13.71 -17.08 -23.79
N HIS A 220 -12.50 -16.57 -24.06
CA HIS A 220 -12.03 -15.26 -23.60
C HIS A 220 -12.30 -14.22 -24.68
N TRP A 221 -13.50 -13.65 -24.67
CA TRP A 221 -13.98 -12.70 -25.70
C TRP A 221 -13.23 -11.38 -25.73
N VAL A 222 -12.65 -10.99 -24.59
CA VAL A 222 -11.93 -9.73 -24.44
C VAL A 222 -10.59 -10.01 -23.76
N PRO A 223 -9.52 -9.33 -24.17
CA PRO A 223 -8.25 -9.43 -23.47
C PRO A 223 -8.36 -9.06 -21.99
N GLN A 224 -7.63 -9.79 -21.15
CA GLN A 224 -7.68 -9.62 -19.69
C GLN A 224 -7.39 -8.18 -19.23
N SER A 225 -6.45 -7.49 -19.89
CA SER A 225 -6.10 -6.10 -19.57
C SER A 225 -7.29 -5.14 -19.62
N VAL A 226 -8.25 -5.38 -20.52
CA VAL A 226 -9.46 -4.57 -20.66
C VAL A 226 -10.49 -4.92 -19.59
N LEU A 227 -10.55 -6.18 -19.13
CA LEU A 227 -11.46 -6.59 -18.03
C LEU A 227 -11.20 -5.81 -16.74
N PHE A 228 -9.93 -5.43 -16.53
CA PHE A 228 -9.48 -4.74 -15.34
C PHE A 228 -9.83 -3.25 -15.30
N LEU A 229 -10.13 -2.67 -16.46
CA LEU A 229 -10.50 -1.26 -16.55
C LEU A 229 -11.86 -1.01 -15.87
N PRO A 230 -12.09 0.22 -15.35
CA PRO A 230 -13.40 0.67 -14.91
C PRO A 230 -14.46 0.52 -15.99
N ARG A 231 -15.73 0.51 -15.60
CA ARG A 231 -16.84 0.34 -16.57
C ARG A 231 -17.06 1.58 -17.40
N GLU A 232 -16.82 2.73 -16.78
CA GLU A 232 -16.80 4.06 -17.37
C GLU A 232 -15.75 4.13 -18.50
N GLU A 233 -14.71 3.30 -18.39
CA GLU A 233 -13.65 3.11 -19.38
C GLU A 233 -13.78 1.77 -20.11
N TRP A 234 -15.01 1.29 -20.25
CA TRP A 234 -15.39 0.16 -21.11
C TRP A 234 -14.98 -1.24 -20.63
N GLY A 235 -14.28 -1.33 -19.49
CA GLY A 235 -13.94 -2.59 -18.85
C GLY A 235 -15.10 -3.24 -18.10
N GLN A 236 -14.77 -4.24 -17.28
CA GLN A 236 -15.73 -4.96 -16.43
C GLN A 236 -15.57 -4.62 -14.94
N GLY A 237 -14.48 -3.94 -14.58
CA GLY A 237 -14.13 -3.61 -13.20
C GLY A 237 -13.63 -4.81 -12.40
N LEU A 238 -13.09 -5.85 -13.06
CA LEU A 238 -12.45 -6.96 -12.36
C LEU A 238 -11.15 -6.45 -11.72
N ILE A 239 -10.92 -6.73 -10.45
CA ILE A 239 -9.70 -6.23 -9.80
C ILE A 239 -8.46 -6.93 -10.37
N HIS A 240 -7.48 -6.13 -10.78
CA HIS A 240 -6.13 -6.58 -11.10
C HIS A 240 -5.29 -6.57 -9.82
N LEU A 241 -4.93 -7.76 -9.33
CA LEU A 241 -4.30 -7.93 -8.02
C LEU A 241 -2.95 -7.20 -7.92
N ALA A 242 -2.11 -7.27 -8.95
CA ALA A 242 -0.81 -6.61 -8.95
C ALA A 242 -0.95 -5.07 -8.90
N SER A 243 -1.87 -4.50 -9.69
CA SER A 243 -2.16 -3.07 -9.62
C SER A 243 -2.69 -2.67 -8.24
N ARG A 244 -3.52 -3.51 -7.62
CA ARG A 244 -4.04 -3.24 -6.29
C ARG A 244 -2.94 -3.23 -5.22
N VAL A 245 -1.97 -4.13 -5.31
CA VAL A 245 -0.78 -4.12 -4.42
C VAL A 245 0.02 -2.84 -4.61
N ALA A 246 0.34 -2.47 -5.86
CA ALA A 246 1.03 -1.22 -6.15
C ALA A 246 0.26 0.00 -5.62
N THR A 247 -1.07 0.03 -5.75
CA THR A 247 -1.91 1.07 -5.15
C THR A 247 -1.80 1.10 -3.62
N LEU A 248 -1.80 -0.05 -2.94
CA LEU A 248 -1.64 -0.10 -1.48
C LEU A 248 -0.26 0.45 -1.05
N ARG A 249 0.80 0.15 -1.80
CA ARG A 249 2.15 0.69 -1.55
C ARG A 249 2.21 2.21 -1.75
N VAL A 250 1.61 2.73 -2.83
CA VAL A 250 1.55 4.18 -3.05
C VAL A 250 0.69 4.87 -1.97
N GLN A 251 -0.41 4.25 -1.55
CA GLN A 251 -1.22 4.76 -0.43
C GLN A 251 -0.48 4.75 0.90
N PHE A 252 0.38 3.77 1.14
CA PHE A 252 1.27 3.78 2.30
C PHE A 252 2.18 5.00 2.26
N VAL A 253 2.80 5.29 1.10
CA VAL A 253 3.62 6.50 0.90
C VAL A 253 2.81 7.78 1.11
N GLN A 254 1.60 7.87 0.54
CA GLN A 254 0.70 9.01 0.73
C GLN A 254 0.41 9.28 2.21
N ARG A 255 0.15 8.24 3.00
CA ARG A 255 -0.06 8.36 4.46
C ARG A 255 1.22 8.64 5.22
N PHE A 256 2.34 8.12 4.75
CA PHE A 256 3.65 8.32 5.35
C PHE A 256 4.14 9.75 5.17
N LEU A 257 3.80 10.41 4.06
CA LEU A 257 4.20 11.79 3.78
C LEU A 257 3.16 12.81 4.29
N GLY A 258 1.88 12.63 3.96
CA GLY A 258 0.81 13.57 4.29
C GLY A 258 0.03 13.26 5.57
N GLY A 259 0.43 12.26 6.35
CA GLY A 259 -0.24 11.91 7.60
C GLY A 259 0.01 12.93 8.72
N PRO A 260 -0.65 12.77 9.88
CA PRO A 260 -0.28 13.44 11.12
C PRO A 260 1.13 13.05 11.60
N PRO A 261 1.98 14.00 12.07
CA PRO A 261 3.38 13.74 12.44
C PRO A 261 3.54 12.93 13.73
N ASP A 262 2.51 12.89 14.58
CA ASP A 262 2.47 12.24 15.88
C ASP A 262 2.22 10.71 15.82
N LEU A 263 2.11 10.14 14.63
CA LEU A 263 1.88 8.71 14.45
C LEU A 263 3.16 7.90 14.64
N VAL A 264 3.22 7.10 15.70
CA VAL A 264 4.37 6.23 16.07
C VAL A 264 4.89 5.40 14.90
N TRP A 265 4.00 4.83 14.08
CA TRP A 265 4.41 3.99 12.95
C TRP A 265 5.17 4.77 11.87
N ARG A 266 4.93 6.08 11.72
CA ARG A 266 5.66 6.92 10.75
C ARG A 266 7.11 7.05 11.17
N SER A 267 7.37 7.40 12.43
CA SER A 267 8.73 7.51 12.94
C SER A 267 9.50 6.19 12.86
N VAL A 268 8.82 5.07 13.15
CA VAL A 268 9.41 3.73 12.98
C VAL A 268 9.70 3.44 11.50
N ALA A 269 8.76 3.73 10.60
CA ALA A 269 8.95 3.57 9.16
C ALA A 269 10.13 4.42 8.66
N SER A 270 10.26 5.67 9.11
CA SER A 270 11.41 6.53 8.79
C SER A 270 12.73 5.89 9.22
N CYS A 271 12.81 5.36 10.44
CA CYS A 271 14.02 4.67 10.94
C CYS A 271 14.36 3.43 10.09
N VAL A 272 13.37 2.61 9.74
CA VAL A 272 13.58 1.41 8.91
C VAL A 272 14.06 1.79 7.51
N LEU A 273 13.39 2.75 6.89
CA LEU A 273 13.69 3.16 5.52
C LEU A 273 15.05 3.84 5.42
N LYS A 274 15.50 4.57 6.47
CA LYS A 274 16.87 5.07 6.59
C LYS A 274 17.93 3.96 6.51
N ARG A 275 17.64 2.74 6.97
CA ARG A 275 18.58 1.61 7.00
C ARG A 275 18.58 0.78 5.70
N VAL A 276 17.44 0.66 5.04
CA VAL A 276 17.33 -0.07 3.77
C VAL A 276 17.89 0.83 2.66
N ASN A 277 19.11 0.53 2.21
CA ASN A 277 19.93 1.25 1.21
C ASN A 277 20.66 2.54 1.63
N ASN A 278 20.72 2.93 2.91
CA ASN A 278 21.08 4.32 3.28
C ASN A 278 20.26 5.33 2.46
N LEU A 279 19.06 4.94 2.01
CA LEU A 279 18.02 5.84 1.54
C LEU A 279 17.54 6.52 2.80
N GLY A 280 18.37 7.40 3.35
CA GLY A 280 17.93 8.29 4.39
C GLY A 280 16.67 8.92 3.84
N LEU A 281 15.48 8.67 4.40
CA LEU A 281 14.24 9.22 3.86
C LEU A 281 14.10 10.74 4.07
N ASP A 282 15.24 11.39 4.23
CA ASP A 282 15.48 12.76 3.88
C ASP A 282 15.96 12.85 2.40
N ALA A 283 15.95 11.77 1.60
CA ALA A 283 16.44 11.69 0.23
C ALA A 283 15.94 10.44 -0.52
N ALA A 284 15.54 10.66 -1.78
CA ALA A 284 15.42 9.66 -2.84
C ALA A 284 14.24 8.69 -2.82
N LEU A 285 13.13 9.08 -3.46
CA LEU A 285 12.37 8.18 -4.36
C LEU A 285 11.48 8.94 -5.37
N TRP A 286 11.55 10.26 -5.46
CA TRP A 286 10.47 11.04 -6.06
C TRP A 286 10.97 12.14 -6.99
N SER A 287 10.20 12.42 -8.04
CA SER A 287 10.29 13.65 -8.80
C SER A 287 9.54 14.75 -8.05
N PHE A 288 10.27 15.64 -7.37
CA PHE A 288 9.69 16.83 -6.76
C PHE A 288 9.39 17.89 -7.83
N VAL A 289 8.34 18.69 -7.64
CA VAL A 289 8.22 19.98 -8.36
C VAL A 289 8.90 21.05 -7.51
N GLN A 290 9.42 22.09 -8.18
CA GLN A 290 10.10 23.28 -7.62
C GLN A 290 9.84 23.48 -6.12
N THR A 291 10.87 23.30 -5.30
CA THR A 291 10.77 23.49 -3.86
C THR A 291 11.14 24.93 -3.51
N ASP A 292 10.26 25.63 -2.79
CA ASP A 292 10.58 26.93 -2.21
C ASP A 292 11.45 26.80 -0.95
N SER A 293 11.50 25.59 -0.40
CA SER A 293 12.35 25.20 0.72
C SER A 293 13.77 24.88 0.25
N LEU A 294 14.75 25.58 0.84
CA LEU A 294 16.17 25.25 0.69
C LEU A 294 16.49 23.88 1.31
N HIS A 295 15.83 23.51 2.41
CA HIS A 295 16.00 22.22 3.06
C HIS A 295 15.70 21.08 2.08
N TRP A 296 14.50 21.07 1.48
CA TRP A 296 14.09 20.01 0.55
C TRP A 296 14.88 20.04 -0.76
N LEU A 297 15.30 21.23 -1.23
CA LEU A 297 16.16 21.36 -2.42
C LEU A 297 17.51 20.66 -2.22
N LEU A 298 18.18 20.91 -1.10
CA LEU A 298 19.48 20.30 -0.78
C LEU A 298 19.35 18.77 -0.61
N LYS A 299 18.19 18.31 -0.17
CA LYS A 299 17.83 16.89 -0.03
C LYS A 299 17.43 16.20 -1.34
N GLU A 300 17.34 16.92 -2.45
CA GLU A 300 16.97 16.38 -3.76
C GLU A 300 17.97 15.28 -4.22
N PRO A 301 17.48 14.10 -4.61
CA PRO A 301 18.31 12.96 -5.01
C PRO A 301 18.94 13.09 -6.40
N LEU A 302 20.20 12.64 -6.52
CA LEU A 302 20.96 12.61 -7.78
C LEU A 302 20.94 11.23 -8.47
N VAL A 303 20.29 10.23 -7.88
CA VAL A 303 20.26 8.84 -8.35
C VAL A 303 18.85 8.24 -8.19
N CYS A 304 18.64 7.04 -8.75
CA CYS A 304 17.44 6.22 -8.57
C CYS A 304 16.14 6.84 -9.10
N GLY A 305 16.22 7.58 -10.22
CA GLY A 305 15.06 8.17 -10.89
C GLY A 305 14.56 9.48 -10.28
N GLY A 306 15.34 10.10 -9.39
CA GLY A 306 15.08 11.44 -8.86
C GLY A 306 15.04 12.52 -9.96
N ARG A 307 14.48 13.70 -9.66
CA ARG A 307 14.42 14.79 -10.64
C ARG A 307 15.82 15.20 -11.12
N LEU A 308 16.80 15.21 -10.23
CA LEU A 308 18.19 15.48 -10.58
C LEU A 308 18.99 14.22 -10.96
N ASP A 309 18.35 13.06 -11.15
CA ASP A 309 19.06 11.86 -11.62
C ASP A 309 19.38 11.95 -13.12
N VAL A 310 20.61 12.38 -13.41
CA VAL A 310 21.15 12.47 -14.77
C VAL A 310 21.84 11.17 -15.21
N CYS A 311 21.92 10.14 -14.36
CA CYS A 311 22.74 8.95 -14.58
C CYS A 311 22.31 8.14 -15.81
N SER A 312 21.02 8.13 -16.16
CA SER A 312 20.52 7.50 -17.39
C SER A 312 20.96 8.22 -18.67
N SER A 313 21.24 9.52 -18.57
CA SER A 313 21.70 10.38 -19.67
C SER A 313 23.20 10.73 -19.60
N ALA A 314 23.89 10.28 -18.56
CA ALA A 314 25.26 10.62 -18.24
C ALA A 314 26.20 9.43 -18.42
N THR A 315 27.44 9.60 -17.96
CA THR A 315 28.54 8.64 -18.12
C THR A 315 28.22 7.29 -17.48
N PRO A 316 28.51 6.16 -18.16
CA PRO A 316 28.44 4.83 -17.55
C PRO A 316 29.27 4.76 -16.26
N GLY A 317 28.71 4.20 -15.18
CA GLY A 317 29.41 4.08 -13.89
C GLY A 317 29.24 5.27 -12.94
N LEU A 318 28.63 6.38 -13.38
CA LEU A 318 28.42 7.57 -12.53
C LEU A 318 27.51 7.25 -11.34
N LYS A 319 26.43 6.49 -11.57
CA LYS A 319 25.49 6.08 -10.53
C LYS A 319 26.20 5.29 -9.44
N GLU A 320 27.01 4.31 -9.84
CA GLU A 320 27.77 3.46 -8.95
C GLU A 320 28.77 4.29 -8.13
N ALA A 321 29.47 5.23 -8.76
CA ALA A 321 30.41 6.13 -8.08
C ALA A 321 29.73 7.03 -7.05
N LEU A 322 28.59 7.64 -7.41
CA LEU A 322 27.80 8.49 -6.49
C LEU A 322 27.32 7.69 -5.27
N ILE A 323 26.86 6.46 -5.48
CA ILE A 323 26.41 5.57 -4.40
C ILE A 323 27.59 5.15 -3.50
N GLN A 324 28.70 4.70 -4.10
CA GLN A 324 29.88 4.24 -3.38
C GLN A 324 30.50 5.35 -2.51
N MET A 325 30.57 6.57 -3.04
CA MET A 325 31.14 7.73 -2.34
C MET A 325 30.12 8.52 -1.53
N ARG A 326 28.88 8.01 -1.41
CA ARG A 326 27.78 8.62 -0.64
C ARG A 326 27.46 10.06 -1.04
N MET A 327 27.63 10.42 -2.31
CA MET A 327 27.21 11.71 -2.87
C MET A 327 25.92 11.52 -3.66
N VAL A 328 24.82 11.29 -2.94
CA VAL A 328 23.51 10.91 -3.50
C VAL A 328 22.49 12.06 -3.46
N THR A 329 22.83 13.18 -2.83
CA THR A 329 21.97 14.37 -2.70
C THR A 329 22.64 15.62 -3.29
N LEU A 330 21.82 16.63 -3.61
CA LEU A 330 22.30 17.93 -4.06
C LEU A 330 23.19 18.62 -3.02
N GLU A 331 22.91 18.47 -1.72
CA GLU A 331 23.72 18.99 -0.62
C GLU A 331 25.19 18.56 -0.73
N GLN A 332 25.40 17.26 -0.90
CA GLN A 332 26.73 16.66 -0.98
C GLN A 332 27.45 17.09 -2.27
N LEU A 333 26.71 17.21 -3.36
CA LEU A 333 27.25 17.71 -4.62
C LEU A 333 27.63 19.19 -4.53
N VAL A 334 26.80 20.02 -3.91
CA VAL A 334 27.08 21.45 -3.69
C VAL A 334 28.28 21.63 -2.78
N ALA A 335 28.42 20.80 -1.74
CA ALA A 335 29.59 20.81 -0.87
C ALA A 335 30.90 20.50 -1.62
N ALA A 336 30.85 19.65 -2.67
CA ALA A 336 32.02 19.31 -3.48
C ALA A 336 32.25 20.27 -4.67
N ALA A 337 31.18 20.73 -5.34
CA ALA A 337 31.24 21.48 -6.60
C ALA A 337 31.12 23.00 -6.44
N GLY A 338 30.79 23.46 -5.23
CA GLY A 338 30.34 24.82 -4.94
C GLY A 338 28.86 25.06 -5.31
N PRO A 339 28.25 26.16 -4.83
CA PRO A 339 26.85 26.50 -5.07
C PRO A 339 26.52 26.72 -6.54
N GLU A 340 27.51 27.13 -7.34
CA GLU A 340 27.37 27.30 -8.78
C GLU A 340 27.56 26.00 -9.57
N LEU A 341 27.93 24.89 -8.92
CA LEU A 341 28.21 23.60 -9.56
C LEU A 341 29.29 23.70 -10.65
N THR A 342 30.40 24.41 -10.41
CA THR A 342 31.46 24.68 -11.39
C THR A 342 32.74 23.87 -11.16
N ASP A 343 33.01 23.43 -9.94
CA ASP A 343 34.26 22.76 -9.59
C ASP A 343 34.22 21.27 -9.97
N ALA A 344 34.39 21.00 -11.27
CA ALA A 344 34.49 19.64 -11.79
C ALA A 344 35.70 18.89 -11.24
N GLN A 345 36.78 19.58 -10.85
CA GLN A 345 38.01 18.96 -10.37
C GLN A 345 37.82 18.38 -8.97
N ALA A 346 37.21 19.15 -8.06
CA ALA A 346 36.88 18.71 -6.72
C ALA A 346 35.88 17.54 -6.73
N VAL A 347 34.84 17.61 -7.55
CA VAL A 347 33.86 16.51 -7.72
C VAL A 347 34.50 15.26 -8.31
N SER A 348 35.38 15.40 -9.31
CA SER A 348 36.12 14.28 -9.90
C SER A 348 37.00 13.59 -8.86
N SER A 349 37.65 14.38 -7.99
CA SER A 349 38.49 13.88 -6.90
C SER A 349 37.66 13.16 -5.83
N ALA A 350 36.52 13.74 -5.44
CA ALA A 350 35.60 13.15 -4.46
C ALA A 350 34.97 11.84 -4.94
N LEU A 351 34.70 11.72 -6.25
CA LEU A 351 34.12 10.50 -6.85
C LEU A 351 35.14 9.43 -7.24
N GLY A 352 36.45 9.75 -7.22
CA GLY A 352 37.48 8.85 -7.76
C GLY A 352 37.37 8.63 -9.27
N VAL A 353 36.69 9.54 -9.99
CA VAL A 353 36.52 9.48 -11.45
C VAL A 353 37.74 10.10 -12.11
N ARG A 354 38.34 9.42 -13.09
CA ARG A 354 39.57 9.88 -13.76
C ARG A 354 39.34 11.04 -14.74
N SER A 355 38.13 11.14 -15.32
CA SER A 355 37.84 12.08 -16.39
C SER A 355 37.02 13.27 -15.89
N VAL A 356 37.71 14.39 -15.65
CA VAL A 356 37.13 15.66 -15.23
C VAL A 356 36.13 16.20 -16.27
N ARG A 357 36.41 15.97 -17.57
CA ARG A 357 35.50 16.38 -18.66
C ARG A 357 34.12 15.73 -18.56
N LEU A 358 34.03 14.49 -18.09
CA LEU A 358 32.77 13.77 -17.93
C LEU A 358 31.96 14.30 -16.73
N ILE A 359 32.66 14.63 -15.65
CA ILE A 359 32.06 15.31 -14.50
C ILE A 359 31.55 16.69 -14.90
N GLN A 360 32.31 17.44 -15.69
CA GLN A 360 31.89 18.77 -16.15
C GLN A 360 30.63 18.72 -17.03
N ARG A 361 30.50 17.69 -17.87
CA ARG A 361 29.25 17.44 -18.62
C ARG A 361 28.07 17.13 -17.69
N SER A 362 28.31 16.33 -16.64
CA SER A 362 27.29 15.94 -15.66
C SER A 362 26.83 17.14 -14.81
N LEU A 363 27.76 17.98 -14.35
CA LEU A 363 27.47 19.28 -13.71
C LEU A 363 26.60 20.16 -14.62
N GLY A 364 26.90 20.19 -15.92
CA GLY A 364 26.08 20.90 -16.91
C GLY A 364 24.63 20.39 -16.96
N LEU A 365 24.43 19.07 -16.96
CA LEU A 365 23.09 18.46 -16.93
C LEU A 365 22.34 18.78 -15.64
N TRP A 366 22.99 18.69 -14.47
CA TRP A 366 22.37 19.08 -13.20
C TRP A 366 21.97 20.56 -13.17
N LYS A 367 22.84 21.46 -13.66
CA LYS A 367 22.50 22.89 -13.80
C LYS A 367 21.31 23.12 -14.73
N GLN A 368 21.16 22.34 -15.80
CA GLN A 368 20.02 22.47 -16.71
C GLN A 368 18.70 22.05 -16.07
N ARG A 369 18.74 21.09 -15.14
CA ARG A 369 17.53 20.63 -14.42
C ARG A 369 17.12 21.53 -13.26
N LEU A 370 18.01 22.40 -12.79
CA LEU A 370 17.71 23.42 -11.77
C LEU A 370 17.10 24.68 -12.42
N SER A 371 15.99 25.15 -11.85
CA SER A 371 15.35 26.40 -12.20
C SER A 371 16.19 27.62 -11.77
N THR A 372 15.87 28.80 -12.31
CA THR A 372 16.53 30.06 -11.94
C THR A 372 16.38 30.38 -10.45
N LYS A 373 15.22 30.07 -9.86
CA LYS A 373 14.94 30.27 -8.43
C LYS A 373 15.80 29.36 -7.56
N GLU A 374 15.90 28.08 -7.89
CA GLU A 374 16.71 27.10 -7.16
C GLU A 374 18.21 27.44 -7.22
N LYS A 375 18.70 27.88 -8.39
CA LYS A 375 20.07 28.40 -8.51
C LYS A 375 20.32 29.59 -7.59
N GLY A 376 19.34 30.50 -7.49
CA GLY A 376 19.37 31.62 -6.55
C GLY A 376 19.44 31.16 -5.09
N LEU A 377 18.62 30.18 -4.70
CA LEU A 377 18.63 29.60 -3.34
C LEU A 377 19.98 28.97 -2.99
N LEU A 378 20.60 28.22 -3.92
CA LEU A 378 21.92 27.64 -3.71
C LEU A 378 23.01 28.71 -3.54
N LEU A 379 22.93 29.80 -4.29
CA LEU A 379 23.86 30.94 -4.16
C LEU A 379 23.72 31.64 -2.80
N LEU A 380 22.49 31.87 -2.33
CA LEU A 380 22.23 32.44 -1.00
C LEU A 380 22.74 31.50 0.09
N HIS A 381 22.49 30.19 -0.05
CA HIS A 381 23.02 29.18 0.87
C HIS A 381 24.55 29.19 0.93
N GLY A 382 25.22 29.26 -0.23
CA GLY A 382 26.67 29.33 -0.30
C GLY A 382 27.28 30.61 0.32
N ARG A 383 26.49 31.68 0.47
CA ARG A 383 26.86 32.92 1.18
C ARG A 383 26.50 32.90 2.66
N GLY A 384 25.81 31.85 3.13
CA GLY A 384 25.25 31.80 4.49
C GLY A 384 24.04 32.72 4.70
N GLU A 385 23.41 33.19 3.62
CA GLU A 385 22.27 34.13 3.64
C GLU A 385 20.91 33.41 3.61
N ALA A 386 20.90 32.08 3.50
CA ALA A 386 19.69 31.27 3.53
C ALA A 386 19.87 30.08 4.50
N GLU A 387 18.97 30.01 5.49
CA GLU A 387 18.92 28.94 6.48
C GLU A 387 18.06 27.77 5.99
N THR A 388 18.39 26.56 6.44
CA THR A 388 17.58 25.37 6.20
C THR A 388 16.62 25.16 7.36
N ASP A 389 15.33 25.01 7.07
CA ASP A 389 14.34 24.65 8.08
C ASP A 389 13.83 23.21 7.85
N PRO A 390 14.16 22.26 8.72
CA PRO A 390 13.66 20.88 8.61
C PRO A 390 12.16 20.75 8.90
N THR A 391 11.50 21.82 9.35
CA THR A 391 10.05 21.88 9.56
C THR A 391 9.28 22.40 8.35
N ASP A 392 9.99 22.81 7.28
CA ASP A 392 9.38 23.20 6.01
C ASP A 392 8.45 22.09 5.48
N ASP A 393 7.29 22.50 4.97
CA ASP A 393 6.32 21.57 4.38
C ASP A 393 6.96 20.69 3.31
N PHE A 394 6.68 19.39 3.39
CA PHE A 394 7.17 18.45 2.38
C PHE A 394 6.61 18.84 1.00
N PRO A 395 7.45 18.89 -0.06
CA PRO A 395 7.00 19.40 -1.35
C PRO A 395 5.91 18.53 -1.96
N GLU A 396 5.03 19.16 -2.75
CA GLU A 396 3.95 18.46 -3.42
C GLU A 396 4.49 17.44 -4.44
N LEU A 397 4.15 16.16 -4.23
CA LEU A 397 4.51 15.10 -5.16
C LEU A 397 3.44 14.93 -6.23
N HIS A 398 3.81 14.99 -7.50
CA HIS A 398 2.91 14.68 -8.60
C HIS A 398 3.20 13.29 -9.17
N LEU A 399 2.14 12.48 -9.31
CA LEU A 399 2.21 11.22 -10.03
C LEU A 399 1.84 11.44 -11.48
N HIS A 400 2.74 11.05 -12.38
CA HIS A 400 2.53 11.06 -13.81
C HIS A 400 2.50 9.61 -14.33
N PRO A 401 1.37 9.14 -14.86
CA PRO A 401 1.31 7.82 -15.48
C PRO A 401 2.24 7.77 -16.69
N ASP A 402 3.13 6.78 -16.74
CA ASP A 402 4.06 6.57 -17.85
C ASP A 402 3.36 5.94 -19.07
N VAL A 403 2.51 6.75 -19.70
CA VAL A 403 1.70 6.41 -20.89
C VAL A 403 1.68 7.54 -21.94
N LEU A 404 2.38 8.66 -21.70
CA LEU A 404 2.25 9.91 -22.45
C LEU A 404 2.60 9.80 -23.95
N ASP A 405 3.33 8.76 -24.35
CA ASP A 405 3.72 8.49 -25.74
C ASP A 405 2.96 7.31 -26.38
N LEU A 406 1.98 6.73 -25.67
CA LEU A 406 1.22 5.57 -26.12
C LEU A 406 -0.18 5.98 -26.57
N GLY A 407 -0.49 5.78 -27.86
CA GLY A 407 -1.81 6.08 -28.42
C GLY A 407 -2.86 5.00 -28.13
N GLY A 408 -4.12 5.43 -28.01
CA GLY A 408 -5.30 4.56 -28.04
C GLY A 408 -6.38 4.95 -27.01
N PRO A 409 -7.68 4.76 -27.34
CA PRO A 409 -8.80 5.26 -26.54
C PRO A 409 -8.93 4.64 -25.14
N LEU A 410 -8.24 3.54 -24.87
CA LEU A 410 -8.22 2.87 -23.55
C LEU A 410 -7.11 3.39 -22.62
N LEU A 411 -6.16 4.16 -23.15
CA LEU A 411 -5.11 4.84 -22.39
C LEU A 411 -5.45 6.32 -22.13
N ASP A 412 -6.40 6.88 -22.88
CA ASP A 412 -6.96 8.20 -22.67
C ASP A 412 -7.54 8.37 -21.25
N GLY A 413 -7.46 9.58 -20.71
CA GLY A 413 -7.98 9.91 -19.38
C GLY A 413 -7.07 9.51 -18.20
N CYS A 414 -5.83 9.08 -18.44
CA CYS A 414 -4.79 9.01 -17.40
C CYS A 414 -4.51 10.41 -16.83
N GLY A 415 -5.10 10.75 -15.69
CA GLY A 415 -4.88 12.02 -15.03
C GLY A 415 -3.55 12.04 -14.26
N SER A 416 -2.70 13.03 -14.52
CA SER A 416 -1.66 13.38 -13.57
C SER A 416 -2.27 14.14 -12.39
N GLY A 417 -1.65 14.04 -11.22
CA GLY A 417 -2.17 14.73 -10.06
C GLY A 417 -1.27 14.60 -8.84
N SER A 418 -1.54 15.46 -7.87
CA SER A 418 -0.86 15.46 -6.59
C SER A 418 -1.15 14.17 -5.83
N LEU A 419 -0.10 13.49 -5.37
CA LEU A 419 -0.18 12.29 -4.56
C LEU A 419 -1.01 12.54 -3.29
N HIS A 420 -0.93 13.74 -2.72
CA HIS A 420 -1.63 14.08 -1.48
C HIS A 420 -3.14 14.10 -1.65
N SER A 421 -3.64 14.64 -2.77
CA SER A 421 -5.07 14.83 -3.04
C SER A 421 -5.69 13.81 -3.99
N MET A 422 -4.88 12.97 -4.66
CA MET A 422 -5.38 12.00 -5.63
C MET A 422 -6.33 10.98 -4.99
N ASP A 423 -7.52 10.85 -5.59
CA ASP A 423 -8.50 9.86 -5.17
C ASP A 423 -7.98 8.43 -5.38
N ARG A 424 -8.35 7.54 -4.45
CA ARG A 424 -7.88 6.15 -4.44
C ARG A 424 -8.32 5.36 -5.67
N ARG A 425 -9.46 5.70 -6.28
CA ARG A 425 -9.97 5.03 -7.50
C ARG A 425 -9.19 5.51 -8.72
N ILE A 426 -8.94 6.82 -8.82
CA ILE A 426 -8.12 7.41 -9.89
C ILE A 426 -6.71 6.82 -9.85
N LEU A 427 -6.10 6.79 -8.66
CA LEU A 427 -4.77 6.20 -8.47
C LEU A 427 -4.73 4.73 -8.92
N TYR A 428 -5.72 3.94 -8.52
CA TYR A 428 -5.81 2.54 -8.96
C TYR A 428 -5.97 2.41 -10.48
N ALA A 429 -6.87 3.20 -11.08
CA ALA A 429 -7.11 3.18 -12.52
C ALA A 429 -5.84 3.54 -13.32
N ASN A 430 -5.13 4.59 -12.91
CA ASN A 430 -3.84 4.97 -13.48
C ASN A 430 -2.83 3.82 -13.41
N ILE A 431 -2.68 3.18 -12.24
CA ILE A 431 -1.76 2.06 -12.06
C ILE A 431 -2.17 0.84 -12.92
N VAL A 432 -3.48 0.57 -13.08
CA VAL A 432 -3.96 -0.49 -13.98
C VAL A 432 -3.53 -0.21 -15.42
N LYS A 433 -3.74 1.01 -15.91
CA LYS A 433 -3.35 1.41 -17.26
C LYS A 433 -1.84 1.35 -17.45
N THR A 434 -1.05 1.93 -16.54
CA THR A 434 0.42 1.93 -16.63
C THR A 434 1.00 0.52 -16.62
N LEU A 435 0.55 -0.37 -15.72
CA LEU A 435 1.08 -1.75 -15.65
C LEU A 435 0.64 -2.63 -16.83
N ASN A 436 -0.45 -2.26 -17.52
CA ASN A 436 -0.96 -2.99 -18.68
C ASN A 436 -0.74 -2.24 -20.00
N LYS A 437 0.07 -1.18 -20.02
CA LYS A 437 0.17 -0.25 -21.15
C LYS A 437 0.52 -0.92 -22.47
N ASP A 438 1.44 -1.89 -22.47
CA ASP A 438 1.79 -2.64 -23.68
C ASP A 438 0.68 -3.54 -24.21
N LYS A 439 -0.23 -3.97 -23.34
CA LYS A 439 -1.41 -4.77 -23.71
C LYS A 439 -2.61 -3.90 -24.09
N LEU A 440 -2.54 -2.59 -23.87
CA LEU A 440 -3.62 -1.63 -24.11
C LEU A 440 -3.31 -0.70 -25.29
N LYS A 441 -2.03 -0.43 -25.57
CA LYS A 441 -1.59 0.43 -26.67
C LYS A 441 -2.18 -0.03 -28.01
N ASN A 442 -2.58 0.95 -28.82
CA ASN A 442 -3.13 0.76 -30.16
C ASN A 442 -4.38 -0.16 -30.23
N ARG A 443 -5.05 -0.42 -29.11
CA ARG A 443 -6.30 -1.18 -29.12
C ARG A 443 -7.48 -0.25 -29.33
N GLU A 444 -8.23 -0.53 -30.39
CA GLU A 444 -9.50 0.11 -30.65
C GLU A 444 -10.55 -0.30 -29.62
N ASN A 445 -11.50 0.59 -29.39
CA ASN A 445 -12.62 0.36 -28.48
C ASN A 445 -13.65 -0.56 -29.14
N VAL A 446 -13.41 -1.87 -29.08
CA VAL A 446 -14.27 -2.90 -29.70
C VAL A 446 -15.73 -2.83 -29.20
N ARG A 447 -15.94 -2.38 -27.96
CA ARG A 447 -17.28 -2.30 -27.35
C ARG A 447 -18.08 -1.07 -27.79
N VAL A 448 -17.42 0.07 -28.00
CA VAL A 448 -18.03 1.27 -28.60
C VAL A 448 -18.29 1.06 -30.09
N ARG A 449 -17.39 0.36 -30.80
CA ARG A 449 -17.60 -0.02 -32.20
C ARG A 449 -18.85 -0.88 -32.35
N LEU A 450 -19.04 -1.87 -31.47
CA LEU A 450 -20.27 -2.66 -31.41
C LEU A 450 -21.51 -1.83 -31.00
N ASN A 451 -21.45 -0.94 -30.01
CA ASN A 451 -22.62 -0.15 -29.60
C ASN A 451 -23.03 0.96 -30.58
N LEU A 452 -22.07 1.73 -31.12
CA LEU A 452 -22.33 2.82 -32.08
C LEU A 452 -22.81 2.27 -33.42
N GLU A 453 -22.21 1.19 -33.92
CA GLU A 453 -22.63 0.58 -35.19
C GLU A 453 -23.96 -0.20 -35.05
N PHE A 454 -24.29 -0.68 -33.84
CA PHE A 454 -25.62 -1.24 -33.52
C PHE A 454 -26.72 -0.17 -33.44
N CYS A 455 -26.41 1.01 -32.89
CA CYS A 455 -27.28 2.19 -32.97
C CYS A 455 -27.46 2.67 -34.41
N PHE A 456 -26.42 2.61 -35.24
CA PHE A 456 -26.47 2.94 -36.67
C PHE A 456 -27.35 1.97 -37.46
N TYR A 457 -27.22 0.66 -37.23
CA TYR A 457 -28.12 -0.34 -37.84
C TYR A 457 -29.59 -0.11 -37.42
N LYS A 458 -29.86 0.13 -36.13
CA LYS A 458 -31.22 0.48 -35.65
C LYS A 458 -31.81 1.73 -36.30
N ALA A 459 -30.97 2.68 -36.69
CA ALA A 459 -31.41 3.93 -37.31
C ALA A 459 -31.54 3.86 -38.84
N THR A 460 -30.82 2.94 -39.49
CA THR A 460 -30.71 2.88 -40.96
C THR A 460 -31.35 1.63 -41.58
N GLU A 461 -31.66 0.61 -40.78
CA GLU A 461 -32.19 -0.71 -41.19
C GLU A 461 -31.39 -1.42 -42.30
N ASN A 462 -30.16 -0.96 -42.60
CA ASN A 462 -29.38 -1.47 -43.71
C ASN A 462 -28.57 -2.71 -43.29
N LEU A 463 -29.17 -3.88 -43.50
CA LEU A 463 -28.65 -5.18 -43.11
C LEU A 463 -27.40 -5.62 -43.88
N GLU A 464 -27.33 -5.31 -45.18
CA GLU A 464 -26.19 -5.74 -46.02
C GLU A 464 -24.91 -5.00 -45.67
N ALA A 465 -24.96 -3.68 -45.49
CA ALA A 465 -23.80 -2.90 -45.08
C ALA A 465 -23.23 -3.38 -43.74
N PHE A 466 -24.12 -3.69 -42.78
CA PHE A 466 -23.74 -4.25 -41.48
C PHE A 466 -23.08 -5.63 -41.62
N LYS A 467 -23.68 -6.54 -42.42
CA LYS A 467 -23.11 -7.87 -42.69
C LYS A 467 -21.77 -7.81 -43.43
N GLN A 468 -21.56 -6.84 -44.31
CA GLN A 468 -20.31 -6.68 -45.06
C GLN A 468 -19.16 -6.14 -44.18
N GLN A 469 -19.49 -5.35 -43.15
CA GLN A 469 -18.53 -4.72 -42.24
C GLN A 469 -18.21 -5.56 -40.99
N TRP A 470 -19.14 -6.44 -40.58
CA TRP A 470 -19.03 -7.31 -39.39
C TRP A 470 -19.15 -8.81 -39.65
N GLY A 471 -19.29 -9.22 -40.91
CA GLY A 471 -19.46 -10.62 -41.32
C GLY A 471 -18.21 -11.46 -41.09
N HIS A 472 -17.98 -11.82 -39.84
CA HIS A 472 -17.12 -12.93 -39.44
C HIS A 472 -17.94 -13.89 -38.57
N ASP A 473 -17.82 -15.19 -38.83
CA ASP A 473 -18.54 -16.27 -38.13
C ASP A 473 -18.25 -16.34 -36.60
N GLU A 474 -17.33 -15.51 -36.08
CA GLU A 474 -16.87 -15.51 -34.69
C GLU A 474 -17.44 -14.37 -33.81
N VAL A 475 -18.37 -13.53 -34.30
CA VAL A 475 -18.88 -12.35 -33.54
C VAL A 475 -20.15 -12.66 -32.72
N LEU A 476 -20.26 -12.01 -31.55
CA LEU A 476 -21.28 -12.12 -30.48
C LEU A 476 -22.76 -11.80 -30.87
N VAL A 477 -23.04 -11.50 -32.14
CA VAL A 477 -24.38 -11.21 -32.68
C VAL A 477 -24.58 -12.00 -33.96
N LYS A 478 -25.57 -12.90 -33.97
CA LYS A 478 -25.95 -13.67 -35.16
C LYS A 478 -27.17 -13.02 -35.81
N VAL A 479 -27.06 -12.69 -37.09
CA VAL A 479 -28.14 -12.12 -37.88
C VAL A 479 -28.76 -13.23 -38.73
N THR A 480 -30.05 -13.51 -38.54
CA THR A 480 -30.75 -14.53 -39.34
C THR A 480 -31.05 -14.02 -40.74
N GLU A 481 -31.39 -14.93 -41.66
CA GLU A 481 -31.79 -14.58 -43.03
C GLU A 481 -33.06 -13.71 -43.07
N GLN A 482 -33.89 -13.78 -42.02
CA GLN A 482 -35.10 -12.96 -41.88
C GLN A 482 -34.82 -11.55 -41.31
N GLY A 483 -33.55 -11.18 -41.10
CA GLY A 483 -33.18 -9.88 -40.54
C GLY A 483 -33.29 -9.79 -39.02
N GLU A 484 -33.66 -10.87 -38.34
CA GLU A 484 -33.68 -10.90 -36.88
C GLU A 484 -32.26 -11.02 -36.32
N MET A 485 -31.87 -10.04 -35.50
CA MET A 485 -30.60 -10.07 -34.78
C MET A 485 -30.76 -10.81 -33.45
N LYS A 486 -30.05 -11.93 -33.30
CA LYS A 486 -29.88 -12.64 -32.03
C LYS A 486 -28.53 -12.25 -31.43
N ALA A 487 -28.55 -11.25 -30.55
CA ALA A 487 -27.43 -10.97 -29.66
C ALA A 487 -27.40 -12.01 -28.53
N ALA A 488 -26.21 -12.38 -28.04
CA ALA A 488 -26.12 -13.13 -26.79
C ALA A 488 -26.84 -12.35 -25.68
N ALA A 489 -27.83 -12.97 -25.03
CA ALA A 489 -28.84 -12.34 -24.17
C ALA A 489 -28.32 -11.52 -22.97
N TRP A 490 -27.00 -11.44 -22.76
CA TRP A 490 -26.34 -10.69 -21.69
C TRP A 490 -25.78 -9.31 -22.13
N LEU A 491 -26.05 -8.88 -23.36
CA LEU A 491 -25.67 -7.56 -23.89
C LEU A 491 -26.73 -6.47 -23.63
N LEU A 492 -27.95 -6.87 -23.28
CA LEU A 492 -28.99 -6.03 -22.67
C LEU A 492 -28.99 -6.27 -21.16
#